data_AF-A0AAP9E9H2-F1
#
_entry.id   AF-A0AAP9E9H2-F1
#
_cell.length_a   1.000
_cell.length_b   1.000
_cell.length_c   1.000
_cell.angle_alpha   90.00
_cell.angle_beta   90.00
_cell.angle_gamma   90.00
#
_symmetry.space_group_name_H-M   'P 1'
#
loop_
_entity.id
_entity.type
_entity.pdbx_description
1 polymer ?
#
loop_
_entity_poly.entity_id
_entity_poly.type
_entity_poly.pdbx_seq_one_letter_code
_entity_poly.pdbx_strand_id
1 'polypeptide(L)'
;MDISQLLSTIRAIPAPTAPPELEAALAPLPLVQISAAGRAARFERNVTVLAGATALAIGSYLALAVHGFWGTALAVGTIFTTVCSLDIKTKFKAQYDGAQTAWEEQRTIWRNQAGPEKFEKARNHYLSLANTHAKLPAKEHEMLNALEQKKREIQFISYMKSQSIDRAKISGIGQGRKVTLASYGFQTAWDVRNGRIGSVPGFGPSLVGEMEAWASSITKKFVFNASIPTDPQAVQDVKNKIGEQRAKIERELGNASDDLHRLKEATETFRNAPPQTMLDALVRLKQVEVDRG
;
A
#
# COMPACT_ATOMS: atom_id res chain seq x y z
N MET A 1 28.27 -10.15 -9.00
CA MET A 1 27.09 -9.79 -9.82
C MET A 1 27.15 -8.30 -10.06
N ASP A 2 27.17 -7.83 -11.31
CA ASP A 2 27.20 -6.39 -11.60
C ASP A 2 25.77 -5.83 -11.54
N ILE A 3 25.41 -5.27 -10.39
CA ILE A 3 24.07 -4.73 -10.11
C ILE A 3 23.74 -3.60 -11.09
N SER A 4 24.73 -2.86 -11.58
CA SER A 4 24.54 -1.79 -12.56
C SER A 4 24.05 -2.34 -13.90
N GLN A 5 24.60 -3.48 -14.35
CA GLN A 5 24.16 -4.17 -15.56
C GLN A 5 22.77 -4.80 -15.42
N LEU A 6 22.43 -5.32 -14.24
CA LEU A 6 21.06 -5.80 -13.98
C LEU A 6 20.05 -4.66 -14.00
N LEU A 7 20.39 -3.51 -13.41
CA LEU A 7 19.50 -2.35 -13.40
C LEU A 7 19.29 -1.75 -14.80
N SER A 8 20.32 -1.72 -15.65
CA SER A 8 20.15 -1.29 -17.03
C SER A 8 19.25 -2.26 -17.80
N THR A 9 19.38 -3.57 -17.57
CA THR A 9 18.51 -4.59 -18.16
C THR A 9 17.06 -4.43 -17.71
N ILE A 10 16.80 -4.31 -16.40
CA ILE A 10 15.46 -4.06 -15.82
C ILE A 10 14.85 -2.76 -16.35
N ARG A 11 15.67 -1.73 -16.55
CA ARG A 11 15.19 -0.46 -17.13
C ARG A 11 14.89 -0.58 -18.62
N ALA A 12 15.63 -1.40 -19.35
CA ALA A 12 15.49 -1.57 -20.79
C ALA A 12 14.27 -2.42 -21.18
N ILE A 13 13.74 -3.26 -20.29
CA ILE A 13 12.53 -4.05 -20.59
C ILE A 13 11.35 -3.09 -20.79
N PRO A 14 10.78 -3.00 -22.00
CA PRO A 14 9.67 -2.10 -22.26
C PRO A 14 8.42 -2.59 -21.54
N ALA A 15 7.71 -1.66 -20.92
CA ALA A 15 6.42 -1.96 -20.31
C ALA A 15 5.44 -2.46 -21.39
N PRO A 16 4.53 -3.39 -21.05
CA PRO A 16 3.44 -3.76 -21.95
C PRO A 16 2.66 -2.51 -22.35
N THR A 17 2.44 -2.31 -23.66
CA THR A 17 1.65 -1.19 -24.21
C THR A 17 0.24 -1.16 -23.62
N ALA A 18 -0.47 -0.03 -23.68
CA ALA A 18 -1.85 0.05 -23.20
C ALA A 18 -2.71 -1.10 -23.79
N PRO A 19 -3.63 -1.69 -23.00
CA PRO A 19 -4.41 -2.85 -23.45
C PRO A 19 -5.18 -2.48 -24.73
N PRO A 20 -5.16 -3.34 -25.78
CA PRO A 20 -5.94 -3.12 -26.99
C PRO A 20 -7.42 -3.01 -26.64
N GLU A 21 -8.20 -2.33 -27.50
CA GLU A 21 -9.66 -2.25 -27.32
C GLU A 21 -10.24 -3.66 -27.22
N LEU A 22 -10.97 -3.89 -26.12
CA LEU A 22 -11.48 -5.21 -25.74
C LEU A 22 -12.34 -5.84 -26.84
N GLU A 23 -13.04 -5.00 -27.61
CA GLU A 23 -13.90 -5.43 -28.73
C GLU A 23 -13.07 -5.97 -29.90
N ALA A 24 -11.87 -5.43 -30.14
CA ALA A 24 -10.95 -5.96 -31.16
C ALA A 24 -10.33 -7.29 -30.74
N ALA A 25 -10.14 -7.50 -29.42
CA ALA A 25 -9.62 -8.77 -28.87
C ALA A 25 -10.67 -9.90 -28.84
N LEU A 26 -11.97 -9.57 -28.90
CA LEU A 26 -13.07 -10.54 -28.78
C LEU A 26 -13.79 -10.84 -30.11
N ALA A 27 -13.31 -10.34 -31.24
CA ALA A 27 -13.87 -10.66 -32.55
C ALA A 27 -13.45 -12.08 -33.00
N PRO A 28 -14.35 -12.94 -33.52
CA PRO A 28 -15.72 -12.67 -33.97
C PRO A 28 -16.78 -12.94 -32.90
N LEU A 29 -17.70 -11.99 -32.74
CA LEU A 29 -18.89 -12.18 -31.91
C LEU A 29 -19.85 -13.18 -32.59
N PRO A 30 -20.43 -14.14 -31.86
CA PRO A 30 -21.48 -14.99 -32.41
C PRO A 30 -22.70 -14.11 -32.77
N LEU A 31 -23.33 -14.38 -33.93
CA LEU A 31 -24.59 -13.73 -34.28
C LEU A 31 -25.66 -14.13 -33.26
N VAL A 32 -26.09 -13.17 -32.45
CA VAL A 32 -27.11 -13.38 -31.45
C VAL A 32 -28.50 -13.17 -32.07
N GLN A 33 -29.35 -14.20 -32.02
CA GLN A 33 -30.75 -14.14 -32.47
C GLN A 33 -31.69 -13.83 -31.29
N ILE A 34 -32.90 -13.33 -31.58
CA ILE A 34 -33.92 -13.03 -30.57
C ILE A 34 -34.30 -14.31 -29.82
N SER A 35 -34.26 -14.28 -28.49
CA SER A 35 -34.55 -15.44 -27.65
C SER A 35 -36.05 -15.81 -27.68
N ALA A 36 -36.39 -17.00 -27.19
CA ALA A 36 -37.80 -17.39 -26.99
C ALA A 36 -38.54 -16.41 -26.06
N ALA A 37 -37.87 -15.90 -25.02
CA ALA A 37 -38.43 -14.91 -24.11
C ALA A 37 -38.61 -13.54 -24.77
N GLY A 38 -37.65 -13.09 -25.60
CA GLY A 38 -37.78 -11.87 -26.39
C GLY A 38 -38.92 -11.95 -27.41
N ARG A 39 -39.09 -13.10 -28.08
CA ARG A 39 -40.23 -13.35 -28.99
C ARG A 39 -41.56 -13.34 -28.26
N ALA A 40 -41.65 -13.99 -27.10
CA ALA A 40 -42.86 -14.01 -26.29
C ALA A 40 -43.23 -12.61 -25.78
N ALA A 41 -42.27 -11.82 -25.31
CA ALA A 41 -42.49 -10.45 -24.84
C ALA A 41 -42.98 -9.52 -25.99
N ARG A 42 -42.42 -9.68 -27.20
CA ARG A 42 -42.90 -8.94 -28.38
C ARG A 42 -44.29 -9.40 -28.82
N PHE A 43 -44.59 -10.69 -28.73
CA PHE A 43 -45.92 -11.22 -29.01
C PHE A 43 -46.96 -10.71 -28.02
N GLU A 44 -46.67 -10.75 -26.72
CA GLU A 44 -47.52 -10.17 -25.66
C GLU A 44 -47.80 -8.69 -25.93
N ARG A 45 -46.77 -7.90 -26.26
CA ARG A 45 -46.95 -6.48 -26.62
C ARG A 45 -47.87 -6.31 -27.82
N ASN A 46 -47.67 -7.09 -28.89
CA ASN A 46 -48.50 -6.97 -30.09
C ASN A 46 -49.97 -7.34 -29.80
N VAL A 47 -50.19 -8.34 -28.94
CA VAL A 47 -51.54 -8.75 -28.51
C VAL A 47 -52.17 -7.69 -27.61
N THR A 48 -51.45 -7.10 -26.64
CA THR A 48 -52.01 -6.06 -25.75
C THR A 48 -52.30 -4.76 -26.51
N VAL A 49 -51.46 -4.39 -27.48
CA VAL A 49 -51.71 -3.25 -28.36
C VAL A 49 -52.95 -3.47 -29.23
N LEU A 50 -53.10 -4.65 -29.83
CA LEU A 50 -54.26 -4.97 -30.65
C LEU A 50 -55.55 -5.00 -29.81
N ALA A 51 -55.51 -5.66 -28.64
CA ALA A 51 -56.63 -5.71 -27.71
C ALA A 51 -57.01 -4.31 -27.19
N GLY A 52 -56.03 -3.48 -26.84
CA GLY A 52 -56.26 -2.11 -26.41
C GLY A 52 -56.83 -1.21 -27.51
N ALA A 53 -56.39 -1.37 -28.77
CA ALA A 53 -56.97 -0.66 -29.90
C ALA A 53 -58.45 -1.03 -30.11
N THR A 54 -58.80 -2.32 -29.97
CA THR A 54 -60.20 -2.76 -30.04
C THR A 54 -61.03 -2.23 -28.87
N ALA A 55 -60.49 -2.25 -27.65
CA ALA A 55 -61.19 -1.75 -26.46
C ALA A 55 -61.37 -0.23 -26.48
N LEU A 56 -60.41 0.53 -27.05
CA LEU A 56 -60.53 1.97 -27.27
C LEU A 56 -61.63 2.30 -28.27
N ALA A 57 -61.72 1.56 -29.38
CA ALA A 57 -62.79 1.75 -30.36
C ALA A 57 -64.18 1.53 -29.73
N ILE A 58 -64.33 0.48 -28.92
CA ILE A 58 -65.57 0.16 -28.20
C ILE A 58 -65.88 1.21 -27.12
N GLY A 59 -64.90 1.59 -26.29
CA GLY A 59 -65.07 2.58 -25.24
C GLY A 59 -65.41 3.96 -25.78
N SER A 60 -64.78 4.37 -26.87
CA SER A 60 -65.05 5.64 -27.56
C SER A 60 -66.46 5.67 -28.17
N TYR A 61 -66.94 4.53 -28.70
CA TYR A 61 -68.31 4.40 -29.18
C TYR A 61 -69.34 4.50 -28.04
N LEU A 62 -69.11 3.80 -26.92
CA LEU A 62 -69.99 3.85 -25.75
C LEU A 62 -70.04 5.23 -25.10
N ALA A 63 -68.92 5.97 -25.09
CA ALA A 63 -68.86 7.33 -24.55
C ALA A 63 -69.76 8.33 -25.31
N LEU A 64 -69.91 8.13 -26.63
CA LEU A 64 -70.78 8.95 -27.48
C LEU A 64 -72.25 8.53 -27.40
N ALA A 65 -72.54 7.25 -27.14
CA ALA A 65 -73.88 6.70 -27.22
C ALA A 65 -74.62 6.60 -25.87
N VAL A 66 -73.93 6.38 -24.74
CA VAL A 66 -74.56 6.08 -23.44
C VAL A 66 -73.77 6.76 -22.30
N HIS A 67 -74.32 7.83 -21.71
CA HIS A 67 -73.87 8.50 -20.48
C HIS A 67 -72.33 8.51 -20.30
N GLY A 68 -71.68 9.50 -20.92
CA GLY A 68 -70.24 9.52 -21.23
C GLY A 68 -69.22 9.32 -20.10
N PHE A 69 -69.62 9.28 -18.83
CA PHE A 69 -68.69 9.02 -17.71
C PHE A 69 -68.06 7.62 -17.76
N TRP A 70 -68.85 6.57 -18.02
CA TRP A 70 -68.32 5.20 -18.02
C TRP A 70 -67.48 4.88 -19.27
N GLY A 71 -67.87 5.43 -20.42
CA GLY A 71 -67.10 5.27 -21.66
C GLY A 71 -65.74 5.99 -21.62
N THR A 72 -65.70 7.20 -21.04
CA THR A 72 -64.43 7.92 -20.83
C THR A 72 -63.54 7.23 -19.79
N ALA A 73 -64.10 6.69 -18.70
CA ALA A 73 -63.33 5.91 -17.73
C ALA A 73 -62.68 4.66 -18.35
N LEU A 74 -63.41 3.93 -19.22
CA LEU A 74 -62.86 2.79 -19.95
C LEU A 74 -61.79 3.19 -20.98
N ALA A 75 -61.98 4.29 -21.69
CA ALA A 75 -60.98 4.81 -22.63
C ALA A 75 -59.67 5.20 -21.90
N VAL A 76 -59.76 5.89 -20.76
CA VAL A 76 -58.59 6.26 -19.96
C VAL A 76 -57.89 5.01 -19.38
N GLY A 77 -58.63 4.03 -18.87
CA GLY A 77 -58.06 2.79 -18.33
C GLY A 77 -57.36 1.93 -19.40
N THR A 78 -57.91 1.87 -20.61
CA THR A 78 -57.31 1.13 -21.74
C THR A 78 -56.07 1.83 -22.30
N ILE A 79 -56.07 3.16 -22.38
CA ILE A 79 -54.86 3.95 -22.71
C ILE A 79 -53.79 3.73 -21.65
N PHE A 80 -54.12 3.79 -20.37
CA PHE A 80 -53.15 3.62 -19.29
C PHE A 80 -52.52 2.20 -19.31
N THR A 81 -53.33 1.16 -19.47
CA THR A 81 -52.85 -0.24 -19.52
C THR A 81 -52.06 -0.56 -20.79
N THR A 82 -52.42 0.00 -21.95
CA THR A 82 -51.62 -0.13 -23.17
C THR A 82 -50.29 0.60 -23.08
N VAL A 83 -50.27 1.83 -22.56
CA VAL A 83 -49.04 2.60 -22.35
C VAL A 83 -48.10 1.89 -21.36
N CYS A 84 -48.63 1.35 -20.25
CA CYS A 84 -47.83 0.59 -19.29
C CYS A 84 -47.33 -0.77 -19.85
N SER A 85 -48.06 -1.41 -20.77
CA SER A 85 -47.65 -2.70 -21.36
C SER A 85 -46.69 -2.58 -22.55
N LEU A 86 -46.55 -1.38 -23.12
CA LEU A 86 -45.57 -1.08 -24.18
C LEU A 86 -44.12 -1.04 -23.69
N ASP A 87 -43.90 -0.95 -22.37
CA ASP A 87 -42.56 -0.82 -21.79
C ASP A 87 -41.86 -2.19 -21.61
N ILE A 88 -41.57 -2.86 -22.74
CA ILE A 88 -40.72 -4.07 -22.76
C ILE A 88 -39.37 -3.80 -22.08
N LYS A 89 -38.90 -2.54 -22.11
CA LYS A 89 -37.64 -2.14 -21.49
C LYS A 89 -37.68 -2.32 -19.98
N THR A 90 -38.82 -2.10 -19.32
CA THR A 90 -38.97 -2.39 -17.88
C THR A 90 -38.87 -3.88 -17.55
N LYS A 91 -39.47 -4.76 -18.36
CA LYS A 91 -39.40 -6.22 -18.15
C LYS A 91 -37.96 -6.74 -18.23
N PHE A 92 -37.16 -6.20 -19.14
CA PHE A 92 -35.76 -6.60 -19.32
C PHE A 92 -34.77 -5.70 -18.56
N LYS A 93 -35.22 -4.68 -17.83
CA LYS A 93 -34.33 -3.73 -17.14
C LYS A 93 -33.43 -4.43 -16.14
N ALA A 94 -33.99 -5.28 -15.26
CA ALA A 94 -33.21 -5.99 -14.25
C ALA A 94 -32.20 -6.98 -14.89
N GLN A 95 -32.58 -7.64 -15.98
CA GLN A 95 -31.70 -8.56 -16.71
C GLN A 95 -30.57 -7.79 -17.43
N TYR A 96 -30.89 -6.62 -17.98
CA TYR A 96 -29.91 -5.74 -18.64
C TYR A 96 -28.93 -5.16 -17.63
N ASP A 97 -29.43 -4.60 -16.52
CA ASP A 97 -28.59 -4.01 -15.47
C ASP A 97 -27.65 -5.09 -14.86
N GLY A 98 -28.15 -6.32 -14.67
CA GLY A 98 -27.35 -7.46 -14.23
C GLY A 98 -26.29 -7.90 -15.25
N ALA A 99 -26.65 -8.02 -16.53
CA ALA A 99 -25.73 -8.38 -17.60
C ALA A 99 -24.66 -7.30 -17.83
N GLN A 100 -25.02 -6.03 -17.73
CA GLN A 100 -24.10 -4.89 -17.83
C GLN A 100 -23.11 -4.90 -16.67
N THR A 101 -23.58 -5.10 -15.44
CA THR A 101 -22.70 -5.18 -14.26
C THR A 101 -21.71 -6.33 -14.38
N ALA A 102 -22.17 -7.51 -14.80
CA ALA A 102 -21.29 -8.67 -15.01
C ALA A 102 -20.24 -8.41 -16.10
N TRP A 103 -20.61 -7.72 -17.19
CA TRP A 103 -19.67 -7.31 -18.23
C TRP A 103 -18.65 -6.29 -17.73
N GLU A 104 -19.08 -5.27 -16.98
CA GLU A 104 -18.21 -4.24 -16.42
C GLU A 104 -17.22 -4.80 -15.39
N GLU A 105 -17.65 -5.77 -14.58
CA GLU A 105 -16.79 -6.50 -13.65
C GLU A 105 -15.67 -7.24 -14.42
N GLN A 106 -16.03 -8.04 -15.43
CA GLN A 106 -15.04 -8.76 -16.24
C GLN A 106 -14.11 -7.81 -17.00
N ARG A 107 -14.63 -6.70 -17.52
CA ARG A 107 -13.84 -5.65 -18.16
C ARG A 107 -12.83 -5.02 -17.21
N THR A 108 -13.21 -4.80 -15.95
CA THR A 108 -12.33 -4.24 -14.91
C THR A 108 -11.22 -5.23 -14.55
N ILE A 109 -11.59 -6.50 -14.32
CA ILE A 109 -10.63 -7.57 -14.07
C ILE A 109 -9.61 -7.65 -15.21
N TRP A 110 -10.10 -7.58 -16.46
CA TRP A 110 -9.23 -7.58 -17.63
C TRP A 110 -8.30 -6.39 -17.68
N ARG A 111 -8.81 -5.17 -17.50
CA ARG A 111 -7.99 -3.95 -17.51
C ARG A 111 -6.88 -4.02 -16.46
N ASN A 112 -7.17 -4.57 -15.29
CA ASN A 112 -6.22 -4.71 -14.19
C ASN A 112 -5.15 -5.79 -14.45
N GLN A 113 -5.49 -6.85 -15.19
CA GLN A 113 -4.57 -7.96 -15.49
C GLN A 113 -3.79 -7.75 -16.80
N ALA A 114 -4.43 -7.17 -17.81
CA ALA A 114 -3.85 -6.82 -19.09
C ALA A 114 -3.11 -5.47 -19.06
N GLY A 115 -3.29 -4.65 -18.03
CA GLY A 115 -2.62 -3.37 -17.86
C GLY A 115 -1.16 -3.48 -17.43
N PRO A 116 -0.35 -2.41 -17.62
CA PRO A 116 1.05 -2.39 -17.23
C PRO A 116 1.28 -2.31 -15.71
N GLU A 117 0.22 -2.13 -14.91
CA GLU A 117 0.34 -1.83 -13.47
C GLU A 117 1.10 -2.91 -12.68
N LYS A 118 0.85 -4.19 -12.96
CA LYS A 118 1.55 -5.30 -12.26
C LYS A 118 3.04 -5.29 -12.59
N PHE A 119 3.37 -5.07 -13.86
CA PHE A 119 4.74 -4.98 -14.34
C PHE A 119 5.46 -3.77 -13.74
N GLU A 120 4.84 -2.59 -13.77
CA GLU A 120 5.42 -1.36 -13.20
C GLU A 120 5.60 -1.45 -11.68
N LYS A 121 4.64 -2.06 -10.96
CA LYS A 121 4.79 -2.32 -9.51
C LYS A 121 6.00 -3.21 -9.22
N ALA A 122 6.16 -4.31 -9.96
CA ALA A 122 7.31 -5.20 -9.81
C ALA A 122 8.63 -4.48 -10.16
N ARG A 123 8.67 -3.74 -11.27
CA ARG A 123 9.82 -2.95 -11.69
C ARG A 123 10.23 -1.93 -10.64
N ASN A 124 9.27 -1.16 -10.11
CA ASN A 124 9.50 -0.18 -9.05
C ASN A 124 9.99 -0.85 -7.75
N HIS A 125 9.48 -2.04 -7.43
CA HIS A 125 9.95 -2.82 -6.30
C HIS A 125 11.46 -3.14 -6.44
N TYR A 126 11.90 -3.71 -7.57
CA TYR A 126 13.32 -4.02 -7.79
C TYR A 126 14.21 -2.76 -7.84
N LEU A 127 13.72 -1.66 -8.42
CA LEU A 127 14.43 -0.38 -8.39
C LEU A 127 14.62 0.14 -6.95
N SER A 128 13.59 0.00 -6.10
CA SER A 128 13.68 0.37 -4.69
C SER A 128 14.65 -0.53 -3.91
N LEU A 129 14.68 -1.82 -4.25
CA LEU A 129 15.56 -2.81 -3.64
C LEU A 129 17.03 -2.53 -3.99
N ALA A 130 17.30 -2.17 -5.24
CA ALA A 130 18.63 -1.77 -5.68
C ALA A 130 19.10 -0.45 -5.05
N ASN A 131 18.20 0.53 -4.87
CA ASN A 131 18.50 1.74 -4.09
C ASN A 131 18.85 1.40 -2.63
N THR A 132 18.17 0.41 -2.05
CA THR A 132 18.45 -0.07 -0.70
C THR A 132 19.82 -0.72 -0.63
N HIS A 133 20.18 -1.55 -1.62
CA HIS A 133 21.51 -2.13 -1.75
C HIS A 133 22.60 -1.04 -1.81
N ALA A 134 22.40 0.00 -2.63
CA ALA A 134 23.36 1.10 -2.77
C ALA A 134 23.62 1.86 -1.46
N LYS A 135 22.64 1.86 -0.53
CA LYS A 135 22.76 2.51 0.79
C LYS A 135 23.35 1.60 1.88
N LEU A 136 23.48 0.29 1.64
CA LEU A 136 24.02 -0.63 2.65
C LEU A 136 25.42 -0.28 3.14
N PRO A 137 26.39 0.13 2.31
CA PRO A 137 27.72 0.51 2.79
C PRO A 137 27.70 1.74 3.70
N ALA A 138 26.85 2.72 3.39
CA ALA A 138 26.69 3.91 4.24
C ALA A 138 26.10 3.53 5.60
N LYS A 139 25.11 2.62 5.61
CA LYS A 139 24.51 2.08 6.83
C LYS A 139 25.51 1.26 7.65
N GLU A 140 26.34 0.45 7.01
CA GLU A 140 27.43 -0.27 7.68
C GLU A 140 28.39 0.69 8.38
N HIS A 141 28.83 1.73 7.67
CA HIS A 141 29.70 2.76 8.23
C HIS A 141 29.05 3.49 9.41
N GLU A 142 27.77 3.86 9.31
CA GLU A 142 27.01 4.46 10.41
C GLU A 142 26.96 3.56 11.65
N MET A 143 26.68 2.27 11.48
CA MET A 143 26.62 1.30 12.56
C MET A 143 28.00 1.09 13.21
N LEU A 144 29.08 1.05 12.42
CA LEU A 144 30.45 0.96 12.94
C LEU A 144 30.85 2.23 13.70
N ASN A 145 30.50 3.41 13.19
CA ASN A 145 30.75 4.68 13.88
C ASN A 145 29.99 4.75 15.22
N ALA A 146 28.76 4.22 15.27
CA ALA A 146 28.01 4.14 16.51
C ALA A 146 28.71 3.24 17.56
N LEU A 147 29.35 2.15 17.14
CA LEU A 147 30.17 1.32 18.03
C LEU A 147 31.40 2.09 18.54
N GLU A 148 32.04 2.91 17.71
CA GLU A 148 33.15 3.76 18.14
C GLU A 148 32.73 4.85 19.14
N GLN A 149 31.57 5.47 18.91
CA GLN A 149 30.99 6.44 19.84
C GLN A 149 30.68 5.78 21.19
N LYS A 150 30.07 4.60 21.18
CA LYS A 150 29.81 3.81 22.38
C LYS A 150 31.12 3.43 23.10
N LYS A 151 32.17 3.06 22.35
CA LYS A 151 33.51 2.80 22.92
C LYS A 151 34.06 4.03 23.63
N ARG A 152 33.99 5.21 23.00
CA ARG A 152 34.43 6.46 23.60
C ARG A 152 33.66 6.78 24.88
N GLU A 153 32.34 6.58 24.87
CA GLU A 153 31.50 6.79 26.04
C GLU A 153 31.87 5.84 27.18
N ILE A 154 32.07 4.55 26.91
CA ILE A 154 32.49 3.58 27.93
C ILE A 154 33.85 3.97 28.53
N GLN A 155 34.83 4.35 27.70
CA GLN A 155 36.12 4.83 28.19
C GLN A 155 35.98 6.10 29.03
N PHE A 156 35.14 7.03 28.60
CA PHE A 156 34.87 8.27 29.32
C PHE A 156 34.27 7.98 30.70
N ILE A 157 33.25 7.11 30.77
CA ILE A 157 32.61 6.72 32.02
C ILE A 157 33.62 6.02 32.94
N SER A 158 34.38 5.04 32.43
CA SER A 158 35.40 4.34 33.22
C SER A 158 36.49 5.27 33.73
N TYR A 159 36.93 6.24 32.91
CA TYR A 159 37.87 7.28 33.33
C TYR A 159 37.28 8.12 34.47
N MET A 160 36.07 8.66 34.30
CA MET A 160 35.40 9.46 35.34
C MET A 160 35.18 8.69 36.64
N LYS A 161 34.83 7.40 36.56
CA LYS A 161 34.68 6.51 37.73
C LYS A 161 36.01 6.22 38.43
N SER A 162 37.12 6.18 37.70
CA SER A 162 38.46 5.99 38.30
C SER A 162 38.92 7.21 39.14
N GLN A 163 38.32 8.38 38.92
CA GLN A 163 38.69 9.63 39.60
C GLN A 163 37.89 9.77 40.89
N SER A 164 38.49 9.32 42.00
CA SER A 164 37.85 9.33 43.32
C SER A 164 37.90 10.69 44.01
N ILE A 165 36.79 11.06 44.66
CA ILE A 165 36.65 12.27 45.49
C ILE A 165 37.56 12.19 46.73
N ASP A 166 37.72 11.00 47.30
CA ASP A 166 38.50 10.80 48.53
C ASP A 166 39.96 11.26 48.36
N ARG A 167 40.55 10.94 47.20
CA ARG A 167 41.94 11.30 46.85
C ARG A 167 42.08 12.70 46.24
N ALA A 168 40.97 13.35 45.87
CA ALA A 168 41.01 14.63 45.17
C ALA A 168 41.25 15.80 46.14
N LYS A 169 42.02 16.80 45.70
CA LYS A 169 42.15 18.09 46.40
C LYS A 169 41.13 19.06 45.80
N ILE A 170 40.03 19.30 46.52
CA ILE A 170 38.92 20.15 46.10
C ILE A 170 38.83 21.32 47.08
N SER A 171 38.74 22.55 46.57
CA SER A 171 38.68 23.75 47.41
C SER A 171 37.46 23.70 48.33
N GLY A 172 37.64 24.02 49.61
CA GLY A 172 36.54 23.99 50.59
C GLY A 172 36.02 22.61 50.99
N ILE A 173 36.55 21.51 50.44
CA ILE A 173 36.10 20.14 50.73
C ILE A 173 37.19 19.34 51.46
N GLY A 174 37.12 19.38 52.79
CA GLY A 174 37.99 18.59 53.69
C GLY A 174 37.45 17.17 53.96
N GLN A 175 38.18 16.40 54.77
CA GLN A 175 37.90 14.97 55.00
C GLN A 175 36.48 14.70 55.53
N GLY A 176 35.98 15.51 56.47
CA GLY A 176 34.62 15.33 57.01
C GLY A 176 33.53 15.44 55.94
N ARG A 177 33.65 16.42 55.04
CA ARG A 177 32.71 16.61 53.92
C ARG A 177 32.81 15.49 52.88
N LYS A 178 34.00 14.93 52.65
CA LYS A 178 34.20 13.76 51.78
C LYS A 178 33.52 12.51 52.32
N VAL A 179 33.61 12.27 53.63
CA VAL A 179 32.93 11.15 54.29
C VAL A 179 31.42 11.31 54.16
N THR A 180 30.88 12.52 54.38
CA THR A 180 29.46 12.80 54.13
C THR A 180 29.07 12.48 52.69
N LEU A 181 29.82 12.98 51.70
CA LEU A 181 29.56 12.69 50.28
C LEU A 181 29.55 11.17 49.99
N ALA A 182 30.51 10.43 50.53
CA ALA A 182 30.61 8.99 50.33
C ALA A 182 29.39 8.24 50.90
N SER A 183 28.89 8.64 52.08
CA SER A 183 27.67 8.07 52.68
C SER A 183 26.41 8.35 51.85
N TYR A 184 26.40 9.43 51.08
CA TYR A 184 25.32 9.76 50.14
C TYR A 184 25.54 9.19 48.72
N GLY A 185 26.56 8.34 48.54
CA GLY A 185 26.83 7.66 47.27
C GLY A 185 27.67 8.46 46.27
N PHE A 186 28.21 9.62 46.67
CA PHE A 186 29.15 10.39 45.84
C PHE A 186 30.58 9.96 46.17
N GLN A 187 31.16 9.12 45.31
CA GLN A 187 32.52 8.61 45.50
C GLN A 187 33.47 9.01 44.39
N THR A 188 32.94 9.28 43.20
CA THR A 188 33.71 9.50 41.98
C THR A 188 33.30 10.78 41.26
N ALA A 189 34.14 11.23 40.33
CA ALA A 189 33.81 12.36 39.46
C ALA A 189 32.58 12.06 38.57
N TRP A 190 32.31 10.79 38.25
CA TRP A 190 31.09 10.39 37.52
C TRP A 190 29.83 10.67 38.35
N ASP A 191 29.85 10.34 39.64
CA ASP A 191 28.70 10.53 40.53
C ASP A 191 28.41 12.02 40.74
N VAL A 192 29.45 12.86 40.78
CA VAL A 192 29.30 14.32 40.83
C VAL A 192 28.63 14.88 39.58
N ARG A 193 29.01 14.39 38.41
CA ARG A 193 28.47 14.87 37.12
C ARG A 193 27.04 14.39 36.86
N ASN A 194 26.70 13.17 37.30
CA ASN A 194 25.40 12.56 37.02
C ASN A 194 24.41 12.65 38.19
N GLY A 195 24.88 13.00 39.38
CA GLY A 195 24.08 13.13 40.59
C GLY A 195 23.75 14.59 40.93
N ARG A 196 22.95 14.78 41.98
CA ARG A 196 22.53 16.11 42.47
C ARG A 196 23.17 16.40 43.83
N ILE A 197 24.35 17.03 43.84
CA ILE A 197 25.08 17.28 45.09
C ILE A 197 24.32 18.22 46.03
N GLY A 198 23.53 19.15 45.49
CA GLY A 198 22.74 20.10 46.28
C GLY A 198 21.69 19.46 47.20
N SER A 199 21.40 18.16 47.06
CA SER A 199 20.53 17.44 48.00
C SER A 199 21.28 16.96 49.26
N VAL A 200 22.61 17.03 49.30
CA VAL A 200 23.42 16.61 50.44
C VAL A 200 23.42 17.71 51.51
N PRO A 201 23.01 17.42 52.76
CA PRO A 201 23.02 18.40 53.84
C PRO A 201 24.42 18.99 54.06
N GLY A 202 24.51 20.32 54.21
CA GLY A 202 25.77 21.03 54.40
C GLY A 202 26.54 21.38 53.12
N PHE A 203 25.99 21.07 51.94
CA PHE A 203 26.53 21.49 50.64
C PHE A 203 25.70 22.63 50.03
N GLY A 204 26.08 23.87 50.36
CA GLY A 204 25.50 25.07 49.75
C GLY A 204 25.98 25.32 48.31
N PRO A 205 25.38 26.29 47.59
CA PRO A 205 25.67 26.56 46.18
C PRO A 205 27.15 26.75 45.84
N SER A 206 27.90 27.40 46.74
CA SER A 206 29.36 27.59 46.56
C SER A 206 30.12 26.27 46.55
N LEU A 207 29.84 25.36 47.50
CA LEU A 207 30.52 24.05 47.57
C LEU A 207 30.09 23.14 46.42
N VAL A 208 28.83 23.23 45.98
CA VAL A 208 28.35 22.53 44.78
C VAL A 208 29.13 23.02 43.55
N GLY A 209 29.30 24.34 43.40
CA GLY A 209 30.08 24.92 42.30
C GLY A 209 31.54 24.46 42.28
N GLU A 210 32.19 24.33 43.44
CA GLU A 210 33.56 23.79 43.54
C GLU A 210 33.63 22.31 43.11
N MET A 211 32.64 21.50 43.48
CA MET A 211 32.57 20.09 43.07
C MET A 211 32.34 19.95 41.56
N GLU A 212 31.43 20.74 41.00
CA GLU A 212 31.16 20.76 39.56
C GLU A 212 32.36 21.28 38.75
N ALA A 213 33.05 22.31 39.26
CA ALA A 213 34.28 22.84 38.66
C ALA A 213 35.39 21.77 38.67
N TRP A 214 35.54 21.04 39.77
CA TRP A 214 36.46 19.91 39.86
C TRP A 214 36.12 18.81 38.84
N ALA A 215 34.88 18.32 38.81
CA ALA A 215 34.47 17.28 37.85
C ALA A 215 34.60 17.74 36.39
N SER A 216 34.35 19.02 36.11
CA SER A 216 34.59 19.64 34.81
C SER A 216 36.07 19.67 34.44
N SER A 217 36.95 19.96 35.41
CA SER A 217 38.41 19.93 35.20
C SER A 217 38.92 18.52 34.85
N ILE A 218 38.33 17.48 35.45
CA ILE A 218 38.62 16.08 35.15
C ILE A 218 38.12 15.73 33.74
N THR A 219 36.89 16.11 33.40
CA THR A 219 36.34 15.89 32.06
C THR A 219 37.24 16.47 30.96
N LYS A 220 37.77 17.68 31.15
CA LYS A 220 38.69 18.33 30.19
C LYS A 220 40.01 17.59 30.01
N LYS A 221 40.43 16.79 30.99
CA LYS A 221 41.65 15.98 30.95
C LYS A 221 41.45 14.61 30.30
N PHE A 222 40.21 14.23 30.00
CA PHE A 222 39.94 12.96 29.34
C PHE A 222 40.54 12.95 27.93
N VAL A 223 41.36 11.94 27.66
CA VAL A 223 41.90 11.66 26.33
C VAL A 223 41.42 10.28 25.93
N PHE A 224 40.73 10.21 24.79
CA PHE A 224 40.25 8.95 24.23
C PHE A 224 41.44 8.11 23.72
N ASN A 225 41.50 6.85 24.14
CA ASN A 225 42.50 5.91 23.66
C ASN A 225 41.95 5.10 22.49
N ALA A 226 42.32 5.50 21.26
CA ALA A 226 41.92 4.83 20.03
C ALA A 226 42.54 3.42 19.86
N SER A 227 43.67 3.15 20.53
CA SER A 227 44.42 1.90 20.40
C SER A 227 43.69 0.70 21.00
N ILE A 228 42.73 0.94 21.90
CA ILE A 228 41.88 -0.12 22.45
C ILE A 228 40.92 -0.56 21.33
N PRO A 229 40.96 -1.84 20.92
CA PRO A 229 40.10 -2.34 19.86
C PRO A 229 38.63 -2.19 20.27
N THR A 230 37.80 -1.82 19.30
CA THR A 230 36.34 -1.95 19.45
C THR A 230 36.00 -3.43 19.60
N ASP A 231 34.97 -3.74 20.40
CA ASP A 231 34.56 -5.12 20.65
C ASP A 231 34.45 -5.93 19.34
N PRO A 232 35.32 -6.95 19.14
CA PRO A 232 35.34 -7.72 17.90
C PRO A 232 34.03 -8.43 17.61
N GLN A 233 33.29 -8.85 18.65
CA GLN A 233 32.00 -9.51 18.49
C GLN A 233 30.96 -8.53 17.94
N ALA A 234 30.85 -7.35 18.55
CA ALA A 234 29.94 -6.31 18.07
C ALA A 234 30.22 -5.89 16.63
N VAL A 235 31.51 -5.79 16.23
CA VAL A 235 31.88 -5.49 14.84
C VAL A 235 31.47 -6.64 13.90
N GLN A 236 31.68 -7.89 14.32
CA GLN A 236 31.29 -9.04 13.52
C GLN A 236 29.76 -9.15 13.36
N ASP A 237 29.00 -8.82 14.39
CA ASP A 237 27.53 -8.79 14.34
C ASP A 237 27.01 -7.77 13.33
N VAL A 238 27.63 -6.58 13.28
CA VAL A 238 27.30 -5.55 12.27
C VAL A 238 27.58 -6.10 10.86
N LYS A 239 28.75 -6.70 10.65
CA LYS A 239 29.14 -7.27 9.35
C LYS A 239 28.22 -8.41 8.92
N ASN A 240 27.89 -9.32 9.83
CA ASN A 240 26.98 -10.44 9.57
C ASN A 240 25.60 -9.90 9.17
N LYS A 241 25.05 -8.95 9.93
CA LYS A 241 23.75 -8.35 9.66
C LYS A 241 23.70 -7.65 8.30
N ILE A 242 24.75 -6.90 7.94
CA ILE A 242 24.84 -6.23 6.63
C ILE A 242 25.03 -7.28 5.52
N GLY A 243 25.84 -8.30 5.75
CA GLY A 243 26.06 -9.41 4.82
C GLY A 243 24.78 -10.18 4.52
N GLU A 244 23.97 -10.50 5.53
CA GLU A 244 22.66 -11.14 5.39
C GLU A 244 21.70 -10.26 4.58
N GLN A 245 21.63 -8.96 4.89
CA GLN A 245 20.80 -8.00 4.15
C GLN A 245 21.22 -7.92 2.68
N ARG A 246 22.53 -7.86 2.44
CA ARG A 246 23.10 -7.84 1.08
C ARG A 246 22.75 -9.11 0.32
N ALA A 247 23.03 -10.28 0.89
CA ALA A 247 22.78 -11.57 0.26
C ALA A 247 21.29 -11.78 -0.05
N LYS A 248 20.38 -11.33 0.83
CA LYS A 248 18.94 -11.36 0.56
C LYS A 248 18.58 -10.50 -0.64
N ILE A 249 19.04 -9.24 -0.66
CA ILE A 249 18.76 -8.32 -1.76
C ILE A 249 19.35 -8.82 -3.08
N GLU A 250 20.59 -9.31 -3.08
CA GLU A 250 21.25 -9.83 -4.28
C GLU A 250 20.51 -11.05 -4.84
N ARG A 251 20.00 -11.95 -3.98
CA ARG A 251 19.19 -13.10 -4.40
C ARG A 251 17.88 -12.66 -5.05
N GLU A 252 17.17 -11.71 -4.44
CA GLU A 252 15.92 -11.18 -4.98
C GLU A 252 16.14 -10.42 -6.30
N LEU A 253 17.22 -9.63 -6.40
CA LEU A 253 17.60 -8.95 -7.64
C LEU A 253 18.03 -9.92 -8.73
N GLY A 254 18.63 -11.05 -8.38
CA GLY A 254 18.99 -12.11 -9.33
C GLY A 254 17.78 -12.67 -10.06
N ASN A 255 16.63 -12.78 -9.38
CA ASN A 255 15.38 -13.28 -9.97
C ASN A 255 14.58 -12.18 -10.70
N ALA A 256 14.98 -10.91 -10.60
CA ALA A 256 14.21 -9.79 -11.11
C ALA A 256 13.94 -9.84 -12.62
N SER A 257 14.93 -10.29 -13.40
CA SER A 257 14.77 -10.40 -14.85
C SER A 257 13.73 -11.45 -15.22
N ASP A 258 13.86 -12.66 -14.64
CA ASP A 258 12.95 -13.77 -14.91
C ASP A 258 11.52 -13.46 -14.47
N ASP A 259 11.35 -12.81 -13.31
CA ASP A 259 10.05 -12.38 -12.81
C ASP A 259 9.40 -11.34 -13.74
N LEU A 260 10.15 -10.37 -14.25
CA LEU A 260 9.64 -9.37 -15.19
C LEU A 260 9.30 -9.98 -16.56
N HIS A 261 10.11 -10.91 -17.06
CA HIS A 261 9.81 -11.67 -18.28
C HIS A 261 8.53 -12.50 -18.11
N ARG A 262 8.41 -13.24 -17.02
CA ARG A 262 7.21 -14.02 -16.71
C ARG A 262 5.96 -13.16 -16.59
N LEU A 263 6.05 -11.99 -15.96
CA LEU A 263 4.93 -11.05 -15.88
C LEU A 263 4.54 -10.53 -17.26
N LYS A 264 5.52 -10.19 -18.11
CA LYS A 264 5.27 -9.75 -19.48
C LYS A 264 4.58 -10.86 -20.29
N GLU A 265 5.11 -12.08 -20.28
CA GLU A 265 4.53 -13.24 -20.98
C GLU A 265 3.13 -13.57 -20.47
N ALA A 266 2.90 -13.50 -19.15
CA ALA A 266 1.57 -13.70 -18.56
C ALA A 266 0.58 -12.63 -19.04
N THR A 267 1.00 -11.37 -19.12
CA THR A 267 0.18 -10.28 -19.66
C THR A 267 -0.10 -10.45 -21.15
N GLU A 268 0.89 -10.84 -21.96
CA GLU A 268 0.72 -11.11 -23.39
C GLU A 268 -0.20 -12.30 -23.65
N THR A 269 -0.01 -13.40 -22.92
CA THR A 269 -0.88 -14.59 -23.00
C THR A 269 -2.31 -14.24 -22.62
N PHE A 270 -2.49 -13.51 -21.52
CA PHE A 270 -3.81 -13.08 -21.08
C PHE A 270 -4.47 -12.19 -22.15
N ARG A 271 -3.73 -11.25 -22.76
CA ARG A 271 -4.23 -10.40 -23.86
C ARG A 271 -4.65 -11.17 -25.11
N ASN A 272 -3.88 -12.18 -25.49
CA ASN A 272 -4.12 -12.95 -26.72
C ASN A 272 -5.20 -14.02 -26.57
N ALA A 273 -5.44 -14.50 -25.34
CA ALA A 273 -6.45 -15.51 -25.04
C ALA A 273 -7.38 -15.04 -23.90
N PRO A 274 -8.41 -14.22 -24.22
CA PRO A 274 -9.39 -13.79 -23.25
C PRO A 274 -10.12 -14.96 -22.57
N PRO A 275 -10.39 -14.89 -21.25
CA PRO A 275 -11.16 -15.92 -20.56
C PRO A 275 -12.54 -16.15 -21.19
N GLN A 276 -12.98 -17.40 -21.28
CA GLN A 276 -14.31 -17.76 -21.81
C GLN A 276 -15.46 -17.08 -21.03
N THR A 277 -15.28 -16.86 -19.73
CA THR A 277 -16.24 -16.15 -18.87
C THR A 277 -16.52 -14.73 -19.35
N MET A 278 -15.54 -14.07 -19.98
CA MET A 278 -15.70 -12.75 -20.55
C MET A 278 -16.52 -12.79 -21.85
N LEU A 279 -16.26 -13.78 -22.70
CA LEU A 279 -17.05 -14.01 -23.92
C LEU A 279 -18.51 -14.27 -23.55
N ASP A 280 -18.76 -15.14 -22.56
CA ASP A 280 -20.10 -15.44 -22.07
C ASP A 280 -20.83 -14.20 -21.53
N ALA A 281 -20.14 -13.35 -20.77
CA ALA A 281 -20.71 -12.11 -20.25
C ALA A 281 -21.09 -11.14 -21.39
N LEU A 282 -20.25 -11.02 -22.42
CA LEU A 282 -20.54 -10.20 -23.59
C LEU A 282 -21.71 -10.74 -24.40
N VAL A 283 -21.75 -12.06 -24.63
CA VAL A 283 -22.86 -12.73 -25.34
C VAL A 283 -24.18 -12.52 -24.59
N ARG A 284 -24.18 -12.65 -23.26
CA ARG A 284 -25.37 -12.37 -22.43
C ARG A 284 -25.83 -10.92 -22.54
N LEU A 285 -24.91 -9.96 -22.49
CA LEU A 285 -25.25 -8.55 -22.66
C LEU A 285 -25.87 -8.29 -24.04
N LYS A 286 -25.26 -8.83 -25.12
CA LYS A 286 -25.79 -8.72 -26.49
C LYS A 286 -27.15 -9.39 -26.66
N GLN A 287 -27.37 -10.54 -26.03
CA GLN A 287 -28.68 -11.21 -26.03
C GLN A 287 -29.76 -10.34 -25.41
N VAL A 288 -29.49 -9.73 -24.25
CA VAL A 288 -30.46 -8.86 -23.58
C VAL A 288 -30.67 -7.56 -24.35
N GLU A 289 -29.64 -7.00 -24.99
CA GLU A 289 -29.79 -5.85 -25.90
C GLU A 289 -30.73 -6.16 -27.08
N VAL A 290 -30.59 -7.33 -27.70
CA VAL A 290 -31.44 -7.80 -28.80
C VAL A 290 -32.88 -8.07 -28.33
N ASP A 291 -33.05 -8.68 -27.17
CA ASP A 291 -34.37 -9.02 -26.61
C ASP A 291 -35.14 -7.77 -26.12
N ARG A 292 -34.42 -6.74 -25.67
CA ARG A 292 -34.98 -5.42 -25.29
C ARG A 292 -35.39 -4.57 -26.50
N GLY A 293 -34.78 -4.82 -27.68
CA GLY A 293 -34.97 -4.07 -28.92
C GLY A 293 -36.37 -4.16 -29.52
#